data_AF-X1JPE6-F1
#
_entry.id   AF-X1JPE6-F1
#
_cell.length_a   1.000
_cell.length_b   1.000
_cell.length_c   1.000
_cell.angle_alpha   90.00
_cell.angle_beta   90.00
_cell.angle_gamma   90.00
#
_symmetry.space_group_name_H-M   'P 1'
#
loop_
_entity.id
_entity.type
_entity.pdbx_description
1 polymer ?
#
loop_
_entity_poly.entity_id
_entity_poly.type
_entity_poly.pdbx_seq_one_letter_code
_entity_poly.pdbx_strand_id
1 'polypeptide(L)'
;MRPWLCDILACPIDKFFPLELIIFSFETDEKLFSEILEAFDRRDVISIKKENLIEIDQINEELLLKDEIVIEKSKVDIYLKAIISSVEEVDNMCDKSSYEL
;
A
#
# COMPACT_ATOMS: atom_id res chain seq x y z
N MET A 1 -7.59 4.13 -5.04
CA MET A 1 -6.94 2.87 -4.60
C MET A 1 -5.75 2.61 -5.52
N ARG A 2 -4.58 2.30 -4.98
CA ARG A 2 -3.37 2.10 -5.79
C ARG A 2 -3.36 0.70 -6.44
N PRO A 3 -3.00 0.53 -7.73
CA PRO A 3 -3.18 -0.75 -8.45
C PRO A 3 -2.48 -1.97 -7.83
N TRP A 4 -1.32 -1.83 -7.18
CA TRP A 4 -0.62 -2.95 -6.53
C TRP A 4 -1.32 -3.51 -5.29
N LEU A 5 -2.36 -2.83 -4.76
CA LEU A 5 -3.23 -3.44 -3.76
C LEU A 5 -3.92 -4.69 -4.32
N CYS A 6 -4.09 -4.82 -5.63
CA CYS A 6 -4.60 -6.04 -6.25
C CYS A 6 -3.70 -7.26 -5.96
N ASP A 7 -2.38 -7.09 -5.86
CA ASP A 7 -1.47 -8.20 -5.51
C ASP A 7 -1.59 -8.59 -4.04
N ILE A 8 -1.92 -7.64 -3.15
CA ILE A 8 -2.12 -7.88 -1.70
C ILE A 8 -3.51 -8.49 -1.44
N LEU A 9 -4.52 -8.02 -2.17
CA LEU A 9 -5.91 -8.45 -2.01
C LEU A 9 -6.21 -9.76 -2.73
N ALA A 10 -5.33 -10.22 -3.63
CA ALA A 10 -5.52 -11.50 -4.28
C ALA A 10 -5.40 -12.64 -3.25
N CYS A 11 -6.48 -13.41 -3.12
CA CYS A 11 -6.51 -14.57 -2.24
C CYS A 11 -5.51 -15.62 -2.76
N PRO A 12 -4.54 -16.08 -1.94
CA PRO A 12 -3.57 -17.09 -2.37
C PRO A 12 -4.19 -18.47 -2.62
N ILE A 13 -5.43 -18.69 -2.16
CA ILE A 13 -6.18 -19.95 -2.26
C ILE A 13 -6.93 -20.03 -3.59
N ASP A 14 -7.57 -18.93 -3.99
CA ASP A 14 -8.22 -18.81 -5.29
C ASP A 14 -7.16 -18.52 -6.34
N LYS A 15 -6.72 -19.56 -7.07
CA LYS A 15 -5.67 -19.51 -8.12
C LYS A 15 -5.95 -18.53 -9.28
N PHE A 16 -6.95 -17.66 -9.18
CA PHE A 16 -7.20 -16.53 -10.06
C PHE A 16 -6.27 -15.37 -9.70
N PHE A 17 -4.98 -15.60 -9.88
CA PHE A 17 -3.95 -14.58 -9.79
C PHE A 17 -3.50 -14.22 -11.21
N PRO A 18 -3.40 -12.92 -11.56
CA PRO A 18 -3.78 -11.73 -10.79
C PRO A 18 -5.28 -11.41 -10.86
N LEU A 19 -5.77 -10.60 -9.90
CA LEU A 19 -7.10 -9.99 -9.98
C LEU A 19 -7.19 -9.06 -11.22
N GLU A 20 -8.31 -9.13 -11.93
CA GLU A 20 -8.60 -8.20 -13.04
C GLU A 20 -8.97 -6.82 -12.47
N LEU A 21 -8.22 -5.79 -12.82
CA LEU A 21 -8.43 -4.41 -12.38
C LEU A 21 -9.26 -3.64 -13.41
N ILE A 22 -10.45 -3.18 -13.02
CA ILE A 22 -11.32 -2.31 -13.82
C ILE A 22 -11.47 -0.97 -13.09
N ILE A 23 -11.09 0.13 -13.75
CA ILE A 23 -11.10 1.48 -13.18
C ILE A 23 -12.21 2.30 -13.85
N PHE A 24 -13.24 2.69 -13.08
CA PHE A 24 -14.35 3.50 -13.57
C PHE A 24 -14.09 5.01 -13.49
N SER A 25 -13.27 5.43 -12.53
CA SER A 25 -12.87 6.82 -12.32
C SER A 25 -11.58 6.88 -11.50
N PHE A 26 -10.86 8.00 -11.60
CA PHE A 26 -9.65 8.27 -10.82
C PHE A 26 -9.63 9.73 -10.36
N GLU A 27 -8.99 9.98 -9.22
CA GLU A 27 -8.91 11.29 -8.56
C GLU A 27 -7.45 11.78 -8.55
N THR A 28 -6.82 11.85 -9.72
CA THR A 28 -5.45 12.35 -9.86
C THR A 28 -5.19 12.91 -11.27
N ASP A 29 -4.01 13.46 -11.50
CA ASP A 29 -3.60 13.96 -12.81
C ASP A 29 -3.45 12.82 -13.83
N GLU A 30 -3.89 13.05 -15.07
CA GLU A 30 -3.91 12.04 -16.14
C GLU A 30 -2.51 11.49 -16.47
N LYS A 31 -1.49 12.34 -16.42
CA LYS A 31 -0.11 11.93 -16.70
C LYS A 31 0.39 11.01 -15.59
N LEU A 32 0.17 11.40 -14.34
CA LEU A 32 0.55 10.58 -13.18
C LEU A 32 -0.20 9.24 -13.19
N PHE A 33 -1.49 9.25 -13.53
CA PHE A 33 -2.29 8.04 -13.65
C PHE A 33 -1.75 7.09 -14.74
N SER A 34 -1.35 7.64 -15.88
CA SER A 34 -0.76 6.87 -16.98
C SER A 34 0.57 6.22 -16.57
N GLU A 35 1.43 6.96 -15.87
CA GLU A 35 2.71 6.45 -15.34
C GLU A 35 2.48 5.28 -14.36
N ILE A 36 1.48 5.40 -13.47
CA ILE A 36 1.09 4.36 -12.51
C ILE A 36 0.59 3.10 -13.23
N LEU A 37 -0.25 3.26 -14.25
CA LEU A 37 -0.78 2.13 -15.03
C LEU A 37 0.34 1.40 -15.79
N GLU A 38 1.24 2.14 -16.43
CA GLU A 38 2.37 1.54 -17.12
C GLU A 38 3.33 0.81 -16.17
N ALA A 39 3.51 1.30 -14.94
CA ALA A 39 4.31 0.62 -13.92
C ALA A 39 3.64 -0.68 -13.44
N PHE A 40 2.31 -0.64 -13.26
CA PHE A 40 1.50 -1.79 -12.87
C PHE A 40 1.52 -2.89 -13.95
N ASP A 41 1.28 -2.53 -15.22
CA ASP A 41 1.25 -3.48 -16.34
C ASP A 41 2.61 -4.16 -16.55
N ARG A 42 3.69 -3.40 -16.38
CA ARG A 42 5.06 -3.94 -16.46
C ARG A 42 5.47 -4.78 -15.25
N ARG A 43 4.63 -4.86 -14.20
CA ARG A 43 4.97 -5.40 -12.87
C ARG A 43 6.33 -4.89 -12.39
N ASP A 44 6.65 -3.64 -12.69
CA ASP A 44 7.96 -3.10 -12.39
C ASP A 44 8.01 -2.66 -10.93
N VAL A 45 8.32 -3.63 -10.07
CA VAL A 45 8.50 -3.45 -8.62
C VAL A 45 9.51 -2.34 -8.32
N ILE A 46 10.49 -2.10 -9.20
CA ILE A 46 11.49 -1.04 -9.01
C ILE A 46 10.84 0.33 -9.24
N SER A 47 9.95 0.45 -10.22
CA SER A 47 9.20 1.68 -10.48
C SER A 47 8.12 1.95 -9.43
N ILE A 48 7.46 0.92 -8.91
CA ILE A 48 6.54 1.06 -7.77
C ILE A 48 7.29 1.49 -6.51
N LYS A 49 8.50 0.97 -6.27
CA LYS A 49 9.39 1.41 -5.18
C LYS A 49 9.91 2.84 -5.32
N LYS A 50 9.87 3.43 -6.52
CA LYS A 50 10.22 4.85 -6.75
C LYS A 50 9.10 5.79 -6.35
N GLU A 51 7.88 5.29 -6.18
CA GLU A 51 6.89 6.08 -5.47
C GLU A 51 7.40 6.30 -4.05
N ASN A 52 7.42 7.54 -3.60
CA ASN A 52 7.83 7.89 -2.25
C ASN A 52 6.78 7.37 -1.25
N LEU A 53 6.72 6.05 -1.07
CA LEU A 53 5.78 5.35 -0.20
C LEU A 53 5.93 5.83 1.25
N ILE A 54 7.15 6.23 1.60
CA ILE A 54 7.46 6.91 2.85
C ILE A 54 7.98 8.30 2.50
N GLU A 55 7.23 9.32 2.91
CA GLU A 55 7.66 10.71 2.86
C GLU A 55 8.51 10.99 4.11
N ILE A 56 9.73 11.50 3.93
CA ILE A 56 10.65 11.84 5.02
C ILE A 56 10.98 13.33 4.93
N ASP A 57 10.66 14.08 5.98
CA ASP A 57 11.03 15.48 6.13
C ASP A 57 11.97 15.67 7.32
N GLN A 58 12.89 16.63 7.19
CA GLN A 58 13.72 17.08 8.29
C GLN A 58 13.37 18.52 8.64
N ILE A 59 12.81 18.73 9.84
CA ILE A 59 12.44 20.05 10.35
C ILE A 59 13.14 20.25 11.69
N ASN A 60 13.99 21.27 11.80
CA ASN A 60 14.67 21.63 13.06
C ASN A 60 15.36 20.44 13.76
N GLU A 61 16.16 19.68 13.01
CA GLU A 61 16.87 18.46 13.47
C GLU A 61 15.97 17.25 13.80
N GLU A 62 14.64 17.41 13.75
CA GLU A 62 13.69 16.32 13.93
C GLU A 62 13.31 15.70 12.59
N LEU A 63 13.33 14.36 12.53
CA LEU A 63 12.95 13.58 11.37
C LEU A 63 11.47 13.19 11.49
N LEU A 64 10.68 13.63 10.53
CA LEU A 64 9.25 13.37 10.43
C LEU A 64 8.98 12.42 9.28
N LEU A 65 8.17 11.41 9.53
CA LEU A 65 7.77 10.41 8.54
C LEU A 65 6.26 10.41 8.36
N LYS A 66 5.85 10.03 7.14
CA LYS A 66 4.46 9.80 6.77
C LYS A 66 4.43 8.69 5.73
N ASP A 67 3.41 7.84 5.80
CA ASP A 67 3.05 6.90 4.74
C ASP A 67 1.52 6.72 4.71
N GLU A 68 1.05 5.65 4.06
CA GLU A 68 -0.38 5.33 3.97
C GLU A 68 -0.97 4.78 5.29
N ILE A 69 -0.14 4.27 6.20
CA ILE A 69 -0.57 3.79 7.53
C ILE A 69 -0.61 4.97 8.51
N VAL A 70 0.41 5.83 8.45
CA VAL A 70 0.60 6.99 9.30
C VAL A 70 0.43 8.25 8.45
N ILE A 71 -0.84 8.66 8.29
CA ILE A 71 -1.28 9.74 7.37
C ILE A 71 -0.71 11.11 7.77
N GLU A 72 -0.55 11.36 9.07
CA GLU A 72 0.03 12.60 9.59
C GLU A 72 1.54 12.48 9.79
N LYS A 73 2.28 13.52 9.35
CA LYS A 73 3.72 13.62 9.56
C LYS A 73 4.03 13.57 11.05
N SER A 74 4.76 12.55 11.44
CA SER A 74 4.99 12.25 12.85
C SER A 74 6.42 11.82 13.09
N LYS A 75 6.87 12.01 14.34
CA LYS A 75 8.23 11.65 14.76
C LYS A 75 8.44 10.14 14.62
N VAL A 76 9.69 9.74 14.41
CA VAL A 76 10.11 8.34 14.26
C VAL A 76 9.50 7.41 15.31
N ASP A 77 9.50 7.82 16.58
CA ASP A 77 9.00 7.01 17.69
C ASP A 77 7.48 6.83 17.65
N ILE A 78 6.75 7.86 17.23
CA ILE A 78 5.29 7.82 17.06
C ILE A 78 4.93 6.98 15.83
N TYR A 79 5.63 7.22 14.73
CA TYR A 79 5.47 6.48 13.47
C TYR A 79 5.64 4.97 13.67
N LEU A 80 6.73 4.54 14.33
CA LEU A 80 6.98 3.12 14.61
C LEU A 80 5.91 2.51 15.52
N LYS A 81 5.42 3.24 16.52
CA LYS A 81 4.34 2.77 17.38
C LYS A 81 3.03 2.59 16.61
N ALA A 82 2.71 3.51 15.70
CA ALA A 82 1.52 3.42 14.87
C ALA A 82 1.58 2.18 13.96
N ILE A 83 2.73 1.92 13.32
CA ILE A 83 2.91 0.70 12.51
C ILE A 83 2.71 -0.57 13.34
N ILE A 84 3.35 -0.65 14.51
CA ILE A 84 3.21 -1.83 15.38
C ILE A 84 1.74 -2.04 15.75
N SER A 85 1.05 -0.98 16.15
CA SER A 85 -0.38 -1.03 16.47
C SER A 85 -1.22 -1.54 15.29
N SER A 86 -0.96 -1.06 14.08
CA SER A 86 -1.68 -1.52 12.88
C SER A 86 -1.42 -3.00 12.56
N VAL A 87 -0.22 -3.52 12.84
CA VAL A 87 0.07 -4.96 12.71
C VAL A 87 -0.67 -5.78 13.77
N GLU A 88 -0.66 -5.31 15.03
CA GLU A 88 -1.37 -5.97 16.14
C GLU A 88 -2.90 -5.99 15.94
N GLU A 89 -3.46 -5.00 15.23
CA GLU A 89 -4.88 -5.03 14.83
C GLU A 89 -5.21 -6.23 13.93
N VAL A 90 -4.29 -6.58 13.03
CA VAL A 90 -4.45 -7.70 12.10
C VAL A 90 -4.29 -9.06 12.80
N ASP A 91 -3.55 -9.14 13.91
CA ASP A 91 -3.42 -10.39 14.70
C ASP A 91 -4.77 -10.92 15.21
N ASN A 92 -5.76 -10.03 15.37
CA ASN A 92 -7.11 -10.40 15.78
C ASN A 92 -8.00 -10.85 14.59
N MET A 93 -7.51 -10.74 13.36
CA MET A 93 -8.19 -11.23 12.17
C MET A 93 -7.94 -12.72 12.00
N CYS A 94 -8.96 -13.52 12.29
CA CYS A 94 -8.93 -14.94 12.07
C CYS A 94 -9.71 -15.27 10.79
N ASP A 95 -9.06 -15.93 9.84
CA ASP A 95 -9.73 -16.41 8.64
C ASP A 95 -10.75 -17.49 9.01
N LYS A 96 -12.03 -17.19 8.78
CA LYS A 96 -13.16 -18.11 9.02
C LYS A 96 -13.70 -18.71 7.73
N SER A 97 -12.99 -18.56 6.62
CA SER A 97 -13.36 -19.21 5.37
C SER A 97 -13.46 -20.72 5.60
N SER A 98 -14.63 -21.28 5.30
CA SER A 98 -14.93 -22.69 5.50
C SER A 98 -14.40 -23.48 4.32
N TYR A 99 -13.12 -23.87 4.36
CA TYR A 99 -12.56 -24.80 3.39
C TYR A 99 -12.23 -26.14 4.05
N GLU A 100 -13.02 -27.16 3.68
CA GLU A 100 -12.60 -28.57 3.75
C GLU A 100 -11.67 -28.83 2.55
N LEU A 101 -10.51 -29.43 2.85
CA LEU A 101 -9.43 -29.81 1.92
C LEU A 101 -9.85 -30.88 0.91
#